data_AF-A0A7Z0N9W3-F1
#
_entry.id   AF-A0A7Z0N9W3-F1
#
_cell.length_a   1.000
_cell.length_b   1.000
_cell.length_c   1.000
_cell.angle_alpha   90.00
_cell.angle_beta   90.00
_cell.angle_gamma   90.00
#
_symmetry.space_group_name_H-M   'P 1'
#
loop_
_entity.id
_entity.type
_entity.pdbx_description
1 polymer ?
#
loop_
_entity_poly.entity_id
_entity_poly.type
_entity_poly.pdbx_seq_one_letter_code
_entity_poly.pdbx_strand_id
1 'polypeptide(L)'
;MTINIALATSEAIVLGCDSLSSMAEPVFKARDVELVMDDNGRPVQDEHGNFVFKGMASTAVTTVFGGVRKMFCLSEQNIQVAAVTAGLAILENMTIAEHANKFRRESGNNLTTVEEVAGAFLQYVRDKWEITVGYVESSTGKSFHEYPNVEFLIAGFEPNGEGRVYRVDVLENSMNLQYDGQPGIAWAGQANFVHRLLIGADGSLEHDLVHNRGVDPNVYNEALRVSKTNIDFANLPTQYAIDFVEMLVNTQSGMQRFEPGIATVGGRTHIGVLRRGEEFTMLNEPQLIHKHTGFNHDD
;
A
#
# COMPACT_ATOMS: atom_id res chain seq x y z
N MET A 1 7.03 2.13 -1.45
CA MET A 1 5.93 2.32 -0.48
C MET A 1 4.83 3.11 -1.18
N THR A 2 3.66 3.30 -0.58
CA THR A 2 2.48 3.90 -1.24
C THR A 2 1.59 4.48 -0.14
N ILE A 3 0.83 5.53 -0.42
CA ILE A 3 -0.34 5.89 0.41
C ILE A 3 -1.61 5.41 -0.27
N ASN A 4 -2.46 4.72 0.48
CA ASN A 4 -3.81 4.38 0.07
C ASN A 4 -4.81 4.93 1.07
N ILE A 5 -5.86 5.56 0.57
CA ILE A 5 -6.99 6.08 1.35
C ILE A 5 -8.28 5.49 0.78
N ALA A 6 -9.20 5.12 1.66
CA ALA A 6 -10.59 4.84 1.34
C ALA A 6 -11.48 5.63 2.29
N LEU A 7 -12.26 6.56 1.74
CA LEU A 7 -13.19 7.39 2.48
C LEU A 7 -14.62 7.02 2.07
N ALA A 8 -15.42 6.57 3.01
CA ALA A 8 -16.80 6.19 2.77
C ALA A 8 -17.75 7.21 3.41
N THR A 9 -18.65 7.75 2.60
CA THR A 9 -19.74 8.64 3.01
C THR A 9 -21.07 7.90 2.90
N SER A 10 -22.18 8.57 3.18
CA SER A 10 -23.52 8.01 2.95
C SER A 10 -23.80 7.71 1.47
N GLU A 11 -23.19 8.45 0.55
CA GLU A 11 -23.50 8.41 -0.90
C GLU A 11 -22.42 7.75 -1.75
N ALA A 12 -21.15 7.83 -1.34
CA ALA A 12 -20.02 7.43 -2.16
C ALA A 12 -18.89 6.80 -1.34
N ILE A 13 -18.07 5.99 -2.00
CA ILE A 13 -16.76 5.61 -1.50
C ILE A 13 -15.70 6.21 -2.43
N VAL A 14 -14.81 7.01 -1.87
CA VAL A 14 -13.72 7.66 -2.59
C VAL A 14 -12.42 6.96 -2.22
N LEU A 15 -11.75 6.41 -3.24
CA LEU A 15 -10.42 5.81 -3.13
C LEU A 15 -9.37 6.82 -3.57
N GLY A 16 -8.22 6.82 -2.91
CA GLY A 16 -7.09 7.68 -3.27
C GLY A 16 -5.76 6.98 -3.14
N CYS A 17 -4.87 7.19 -4.10
CA CYS A 17 -3.49 6.73 -4.02
C CYS A 17 -2.53 7.63 -4.79
N ASP A 18 -1.24 7.51 -4.49
CA ASP A 18 -0.17 8.13 -5.28
C ASP A 18 0.24 7.23 -6.47
N SER A 19 1.09 7.72 -7.38
CA SER A 19 1.51 6.99 -8.59
C SER A 19 3.01 6.70 -8.67
N LEU A 20 3.72 6.82 -7.55
CA LEU A 20 5.15 6.51 -7.46
C LEU A 20 5.37 5.07 -7.01
N SER A 21 6.07 4.26 -7.79
CA SER A 21 6.52 2.93 -7.34
C SER A 21 8.01 2.95 -7.09
N SER A 22 8.45 2.16 -6.10
CA SER A 22 9.84 2.06 -5.70
C SER A 22 10.27 0.60 -5.66
N MET A 23 11.41 0.29 -6.24
CA MET A 23 12.08 -1.00 -6.06
C MET A 23 13.16 -0.85 -5.00
N ALA A 24 13.24 -1.84 -4.12
CA ALA A 24 14.24 -1.88 -3.06
C ALA A 24 15.07 -3.16 -3.19
N GLU A 25 16.38 -3.00 -3.06
CA GLU A 25 17.34 -4.07 -3.23
C GLU A 25 18.21 -4.17 -1.97
N PRO A 26 18.71 -5.38 -1.64
CA PRO A 26 19.67 -5.54 -0.57
C PRO A 26 20.98 -4.83 -0.95
N VAL A 27 21.39 -3.88 -0.13
CA VAL A 27 22.66 -3.17 -0.24
C VAL A 27 23.51 -3.41 1.00
N PHE A 28 24.79 -3.62 0.78
CA PHE A 28 25.79 -3.67 1.83
C PHE A 28 26.41 -2.30 2.00
N LYS A 29 26.29 -1.71 3.18
CA LYS A 29 27.04 -0.49 3.50
C LYS A 29 28.45 -0.91 3.90
N ALA A 30 29.46 -0.22 3.39
CA ALA A 30 30.87 -0.59 3.65
C ALA A 30 31.21 -0.73 5.14
N ARG A 31 30.54 0.04 6.01
CA ARG A 31 30.71 -0.02 7.48
C ARG A 31 30.07 -1.23 8.16
N ASP A 32 29.14 -1.90 7.48
CA ASP A 32 28.33 -3.02 7.99
C ASP A 32 28.83 -4.36 7.42
N VAL A 33 30.04 -4.36 6.86
CA VAL A 33 30.70 -5.50 6.23
C VAL A 33 32.06 -5.72 6.87
N GLU A 34 32.30 -6.95 7.30
CA GLU A 34 33.54 -7.41 7.93
C GLU A 34 34.24 -8.42 7.02
N LEU A 35 35.56 -8.28 6.89
CA LEU A 35 36.40 -9.28 6.23
C LEU A 35 36.38 -10.57 7.08
N VAL A 36 36.05 -11.70 6.46
CA VAL A 36 36.06 -13.00 7.14
C VAL A 36 37.51 -13.43 7.33
N MET A 37 37.88 -13.76 8.56
CA MET A 37 39.20 -14.26 8.92
C MET A 37 39.12 -15.74 9.29
N ASP A 38 40.16 -16.51 8.97
CA ASP A 38 40.34 -17.88 9.44
C ASP A 38 40.80 -17.92 10.92
N ASP A 39 40.92 -19.12 11.48
CA ASP A 39 41.37 -19.33 12.86
C ASP A 39 42.80 -18.81 13.14
N ASN A 40 43.57 -18.53 12.09
CA ASN A 40 44.92 -17.97 12.15
C ASN A 40 44.95 -16.45 11.93
N GLY A 41 43.78 -15.80 11.81
CA GLY A 41 43.66 -14.37 11.56
C GLY A 41 44.01 -13.94 10.12
N ARG A 42 44.01 -14.88 9.16
CA ARG A 42 44.24 -14.59 7.74
C ARG A 42 42.91 -14.39 7.01
N PRO A 43 42.82 -13.47 6.04
CA PRO A 43 41.61 -13.30 5.24
C PRO A 43 41.24 -14.58 4.50
N VAL A 44 39.97 -15.00 4.65
CA VAL A 44 39.41 -16.12 3.90
C VAL A 44 39.24 -15.69 2.44
N GLN A 45 39.62 -16.58 1.51
CA GLN A 45 39.41 -16.41 0.08
C GLN A 45 38.48 -17.49 -0.46
N ASP A 46 37.67 -17.14 -1.46
CA ASP A 46 36.83 -18.08 -2.20
C ASP A 46 37.66 -18.95 -3.18
N GLU A 47 36.99 -19.84 -3.91
CA GLU A 47 37.61 -20.72 -4.90
C GLU A 47 38.28 -19.98 -6.08
N HIS A 48 38.03 -18.68 -6.22
CA HIS A 48 38.60 -17.81 -7.24
C HIS A 48 39.68 -16.87 -6.69
N GLY A 49 40.00 -16.94 -5.40
CA GLY A 49 40.98 -16.09 -4.74
C GLY A 49 40.46 -14.72 -4.29
N ASN A 50 39.13 -14.49 -4.35
CA ASN A 50 38.54 -13.24 -3.85
C ASN A 50 38.35 -13.30 -2.34
N PHE A 51 38.53 -12.18 -1.66
CA PHE A 51 38.26 -12.09 -0.23
C PHE A 51 36.78 -12.27 0.09
N VAL A 52 36.50 -13.08 1.11
CA VAL A 52 35.15 -13.32 1.60
C VAL A 52 34.81 -12.30 2.67
N PHE A 53 33.65 -11.66 2.52
CA PHE A 53 33.12 -10.72 3.48
C PHE A 53 31.81 -11.23 4.07
N LYS A 54 31.57 -10.95 5.35
CA LYS A 54 30.28 -11.16 6.01
C LYS A 54 29.71 -9.80 6.39
N GLY A 55 28.41 -9.61 6.26
CA GLY A 55 27.78 -8.35 6.62
C GLY A 55 26.28 -8.50 6.67
N MET A 56 25.61 -7.55 7.33
CA MET A 56 24.16 -7.50 7.32
C MET A 56 23.72 -6.65 6.13
N ALA A 57 23.04 -7.27 5.18
CA ALA A 57 22.42 -6.53 4.09
C ALA A 57 21.32 -5.63 4.67
N SER A 58 21.29 -4.37 4.23
CA SER A 58 20.18 -3.46 4.49
C SER A 58 19.39 -3.26 3.22
N THR A 59 18.07 -3.16 3.30
CA THR A 59 17.27 -2.86 2.11
C THR A 59 17.34 -1.36 1.81
N ALA A 60 17.72 -0.99 0.60
CA ALA A 60 17.66 0.40 0.14
C ALA A 60 16.83 0.50 -1.13
N VAL A 61 16.07 1.59 -1.24
CA VAL A 61 15.39 1.93 -2.49
C VAL A 61 16.46 2.27 -3.52
N THR A 62 16.49 1.56 -4.64
CA THR A 62 17.48 1.79 -5.71
C THR A 62 16.86 2.43 -6.93
N THR A 63 15.59 2.16 -7.19
CA THR A 63 14.89 2.67 -8.37
C THR A 63 13.50 3.17 -8.05
N VAL A 64 13.10 4.27 -8.70
CA VAL A 64 11.77 4.86 -8.55
C VAL A 64 11.20 5.16 -9.93
N PHE A 65 9.94 4.79 -10.12
CA PHE A 65 9.20 5.00 -11.36
C PHE A 65 7.90 5.72 -11.06
N GLY A 66 7.61 6.79 -11.80
CA GLY A 66 6.32 7.48 -11.75
C GLY A 66 5.30 6.89 -12.72
N GLY A 67 4.02 7.22 -12.52
CA GLY A 67 2.95 6.85 -13.44
C GLY A 67 2.47 5.40 -13.30
N VAL A 68 2.74 4.76 -12.16
CA VAL A 68 2.28 3.39 -11.90
C VAL A 68 0.81 3.41 -11.49
N ARG A 69 0.03 2.48 -12.07
CA ARG A 69 -1.36 2.28 -11.70
C ARG A 69 -1.46 1.41 -10.45
N LYS A 70 -1.96 1.99 -9.36
CA LYS A 70 -2.18 1.28 -8.08
C LYS A 70 -3.65 1.12 -7.71
N MET A 71 -4.54 1.67 -8.54
CA MET A 71 -5.98 1.61 -8.38
C MET A 71 -6.59 0.88 -9.58
N PHE A 72 -7.47 -0.07 -9.29
CA PHE A 72 -8.02 -0.95 -10.30
C PHE A 72 -9.44 -1.40 -9.94
N CYS A 73 -10.19 -1.76 -10.97
CA CYS A 73 -11.50 -2.35 -10.82
C CYS A 73 -11.39 -3.88 -10.75
N LEU A 74 -12.06 -4.49 -9.77
CA LEU A 74 -12.06 -5.94 -9.51
C LEU A 74 -13.35 -6.61 -10.00
N SER A 75 -14.48 -5.90 -10.00
CA SER A 75 -15.75 -6.37 -10.56
C SER A 75 -16.60 -5.19 -11.02
N GLU A 76 -17.32 -5.38 -12.12
CA GLU A 76 -18.21 -4.37 -12.74
C GLU A 76 -19.59 -4.93 -13.13
N GLN A 77 -19.76 -6.25 -13.18
CA GLN A 77 -20.96 -6.85 -13.74
C GLN A 77 -22.10 -6.98 -12.73
N ASN A 78 -21.92 -7.84 -11.72
CA ASN A 78 -22.95 -8.04 -10.70
C ASN A 78 -22.86 -7.02 -9.57
N ILE A 79 -21.64 -6.56 -9.28
CA ILE A 79 -21.33 -5.62 -8.21
C ILE A 79 -20.13 -4.78 -8.63
N GLN A 80 -20.14 -3.50 -8.27
CA GLN A 80 -19.04 -2.57 -8.53
C GLN A 80 -18.05 -2.63 -7.35
N VAL A 81 -16.86 -3.18 -7.61
CA VAL A 81 -15.80 -3.31 -6.60
C VAL A 81 -14.50 -2.81 -7.19
N ALA A 82 -13.84 -1.89 -6.48
CA ALA A 82 -12.54 -1.37 -6.83
C ALA A 82 -11.56 -1.52 -5.66
N ALA A 83 -10.27 -1.43 -5.96
CA ALA A 83 -9.24 -1.58 -4.95
C ALA A 83 -8.03 -0.70 -5.23
N VAL A 84 -7.30 -0.39 -4.16
CA VAL A 84 -5.99 0.28 -4.17
C VAL A 84 -4.95 -0.60 -3.48
N THR A 85 -3.72 -0.64 -3.99
CA THR A 85 -2.65 -1.54 -3.51
C THR A 85 -1.45 -0.80 -2.92
N ALA A 86 -0.84 -1.37 -1.88
CA ALA A 86 0.42 -0.93 -1.29
C ALA A 86 1.35 -2.13 -1.06
N GLY A 87 2.64 -1.86 -0.85
CA GLY A 87 3.64 -2.91 -0.67
C GLY A 87 4.28 -3.33 -1.99
N LEU A 88 4.49 -4.63 -2.17
CA LEU A 88 5.17 -5.20 -3.33
C LEU A 88 4.39 -4.93 -4.63
N ALA A 89 5.07 -4.40 -5.65
CA ALA A 89 4.43 -3.94 -6.88
C ALA A 89 4.34 -4.99 -7.99
N ILE A 90 5.10 -6.09 -7.88
CA ILE A 90 5.24 -7.13 -8.90
C ILE A 90 5.14 -8.50 -8.23
N LEU A 91 4.31 -9.38 -8.78
CA LEU A 91 4.18 -10.79 -8.43
C LEU A 91 4.35 -11.62 -9.71
N GLU A 92 5.08 -12.73 -9.66
CA GLU A 92 5.32 -13.61 -10.83
C GLU A 92 5.71 -12.85 -12.13
N ASN A 93 6.53 -11.79 -12.02
CA ASN A 93 6.94 -10.90 -13.12
C ASN A 93 5.81 -10.06 -13.75
N MET A 94 4.71 -9.88 -13.04
CA MET A 94 3.54 -9.14 -13.48
C MET A 94 3.15 -8.09 -12.45
N THR A 95 2.68 -6.93 -12.93
CA THR A 95 2.21 -5.88 -12.03
C THR A 95 0.91 -6.30 -11.34
N ILE A 96 0.70 -5.78 -10.13
CA ILE A 96 -0.56 -5.99 -9.40
C ILE A 96 -1.79 -5.56 -10.23
N ALA A 97 -1.67 -4.49 -11.03
CA ALA A 97 -2.75 -4.03 -11.89
C ALA A 97 -3.13 -5.06 -12.98
N GLU A 98 -2.17 -5.79 -13.54
CA GLU A 98 -2.47 -6.85 -14.51
C GLU A 98 -3.04 -8.10 -13.83
N HIS A 99 -2.59 -8.43 -12.62
CA HIS A 99 -3.23 -9.46 -11.79
C HIS A 99 -4.70 -9.13 -11.50
N ALA A 100 -5.00 -7.88 -11.13
CA ALA A 100 -6.37 -7.42 -10.95
C ALA A 100 -7.22 -7.54 -12.22
N ASN A 101 -6.66 -7.18 -13.38
CA ASN A 101 -7.34 -7.35 -14.67
C ASN A 101 -7.62 -8.82 -15.00
N LYS A 102 -6.68 -9.73 -14.74
CA LYS A 102 -6.88 -11.17 -14.91
C LYS A 102 -7.97 -11.69 -13.99
N PHE A 103 -7.89 -11.39 -12.69
CA PHE A 103 -8.91 -11.75 -11.72
C PHE A 103 -10.31 -11.27 -12.13
N ARG A 104 -10.44 -10.01 -12.54
CA ARG A 104 -11.71 -9.44 -13.01
C ARG A 104 -12.29 -10.24 -14.18
N ARG A 105 -11.46 -10.64 -15.15
CA ARG A 105 -11.89 -11.42 -16.33
C ARG A 105 -12.29 -12.85 -15.97
N GLU A 106 -11.59 -13.48 -15.04
CA GLU A 106 -11.71 -14.91 -14.75
C GLU A 106 -12.73 -15.23 -13.65
N SER A 107 -12.88 -14.35 -12.65
CA SER A 107 -13.64 -14.64 -11.42
C SER A 107 -14.61 -13.53 -11.03
N GLY A 108 -14.34 -12.27 -11.40
CA GLY A 108 -15.11 -11.10 -10.96
C GLY A 108 -16.61 -11.16 -11.30
N ASN A 109 -17.00 -11.93 -12.33
CA ASN A 109 -18.37 -11.97 -12.87
C ASN A 109 -19.32 -12.92 -12.15
N ASN A 110 -18.82 -13.80 -11.27
CA ASN A 110 -19.67 -14.77 -10.56
C ASN A 110 -19.92 -14.40 -9.09
N LEU A 111 -19.28 -13.33 -8.62
CA LEU A 111 -19.33 -12.89 -7.24
C LEU A 111 -20.37 -11.78 -7.09
N THR A 112 -21.03 -11.73 -5.93
CA THR A 112 -22.24 -10.90 -5.73
C THR A 112 -22.12 -9.93 -4.57
N THR A 113 -21.18 -10.15 -3.65
CA THR A 113 -20.92 -9.27 -2.51
C THR A 113 -19.49 -8.72 -2.53
N VAL A 114 -19.25 -7.62 -1.81
CA VAL A 114 -17.90 -7.03 -1.72
C VAL A 114 -16.97 -7.98 -0.97
N GLU A 115 -17.49 -8.67 0.06
CA GLU A 115 -16.77 -9.67 0.83
C GLU A 115 -16.31 -10.85 -0.03
N GLU A 116 -17.19 -11.39 -0.88
CA GLU A 116 -16.86 -12.48 -1.81
C GLU A 116 -15.75 -12.06 -2.78
N VAL A 117 -15.85 -10.86 -3.34
CA VAL A 117 -14.82 -10.31 -4.25
C VAL A 117 -13.49 -10.13 -3.52
N ALA A 118 -13.51 -9.54 -2.33
CA ALA A 118 -12.31 -9.30 -1.54
C ALA A 118 -11.63 -10.61 -1.10
N GLY A 119 -12.40 -11.59 -0.63
CA GLY A 119 -11.90 -12.90 -0.21
C GLY A 119 -11.34 -13.72 -1.37
N ALA A 120 -12.05 -13.77 -2.51
CA ALA A 120 -11.56 -14.45 -3.70
C ALA A 120 -10.29 -13.78 -4.26
N PHE A 121 -10.23 -12.44 -4.23
CA PHE A 121 -9.04 -11.71 -4.67
C PHE A 121 -7.85 -11.91 -3.74
N LEU A 122 -8.07 -11.93 -2.40
CA LEU A 122 -7.03 -12.29 -1.44
C LEU A 122 -6.45 -13.66 -1.76
N GLN A 123 -7.27 -14.69 -1.92
CA GLN A 123 -6.77 -16.03 -2.24
C GLN A 123 -5.96 -16.04 -3.55
N TYR A 124 -6.51 -15.41 -4.59
CA TYR A 124 -5.83 -15.30 -5.89
C TYR A 124 -4.44 -14.65 -5.77
N VAL A 125 -4.34 -13.52 -5.07
CA VAL A 125 -3.06 -12.80 -4.89
C VAL A 125 -2.13 -13.55 -3.95
N ARG A 126 -2.66 -14.19 -2.91
CA ARG A 126 -1.89 -14.97 -1.93
C ARG A 126 -1.12 -16.09 -2.63
N ASP A 127 -1.78 -16.86 -3.49
CA ASP A 127 -1.12 -17.94 -4.25
C ASP A 127 0.08 -17.41 -5.06
N LYS A 128 -0.06 -16.22 -5.67
CA LYS A 128 1.01 -15.61 -6.47
C LYS A 128 2.13 -15.02 -5.61
N TRP A 129 1.75 -14.49 -4.47
CA TRP A 129 2.68 -13.98 -3.47
C TRP A 129 3.55 -15.10 -2.93
N GLU A 130 2.97 -16.24 -2.52
CA GLU A 130 3.72 -17.38 -1.96
C GLU A 130 4.78 -17.90 -2.94
N ILE A 131 4.42 -18.02 -4.23
CA ILE A 131 5.35 -18.38 -5.30
C ILE A 131 6.46 -17.33 -5.45
N THR A 132 6.10 -16.04 -5.45
CA THR A 132 7.04 -14.92 -5.69
C THR A 132 8.08 -14.81 -4.58
N VAL A 133 7.66 -14.97 -3.32
CA VAL A 133 8.57 -14.82 -2.17
C VAL A 133 9.18 -16.14 -1.72
N GLY A 134 8.80 -17.26 -2.34
CA GLY A 134 9.20 -18.61 -1.94
C GLY A 134 8.74 -18.94 -0.52
N TYR A 135 7.51 -18.55 -0.16
CA TYR A 135 6.94 -18.82 1.15
C TYR A 135 6.70 -20.32 1.30
N VAL A 136 7.21 -20.90 2.38
CA VAL A 136 6.99 -22.30 2.75
C VAL A 136 6.58 -22.31 4.21
N GLU A 137 5.32 -22.69 4.48
CA GLU A 137 4.68 -22.67 5.81
C GLU A 137 5.49 -23.42 6.89
N SER A 138 6.32 -24.40 6.48
CA SER A 138 7.14 -25.22 7.37
C SER A 138 8.61 -24.77 7.52
N SER A 139 9.03 -23.65 6.93
CA SER A 139 10.43 -23.20 6.98
C SER A 139 10.76 -22.46 8.28
N THR A 140 11.42 -23.16 9.20
CA THR A 140 11.81 -22.74 10.56
C THR A 140 12.91 -21.66 10.63
N GLY A 141 13.21 -20.96 9.53
CA GLY A 141 14.43 -20.15 9.41
C GLY A 141 14.24 -18.64 9.29
N LYS A 142 13.14 -18.15 8.71
CA LYS A 142 12.86 -16.71 8.58
C LYS A 142 11.72 -16.33 9.49
N SER A 143 11.85 -15.23 10.22
CA SER A 143 10.70 -14.67 10.92
C SER A 143 9.65 -14.28 9.89
N PHE A 144 8.39 -14.60 10.15
CA PHE A 144 7.25 -14.29 9.30
C PHE A 144 7.22 -12.82 8.82
N HIS A 145 7.71 -11.91 9.67
CA HIS A 145 7.81 -10.47 9.39
C HIS A 145 8.94 -10.07 8.42
N GLU A 146 9.78 -11.00 7.96
CA GLU A 146 10.86 -10.72 7.01
C GLU A 146 10.42 -10.76 5.54
N TYR A 147 9.20 -11.26 5.27
CA TYR A 147 8.67 -11.33 3.91
C TYR A 147 8.04 -9.99 3.48
N PRO A 148 8.25 -9.54 2.24
CA PRO A 148 7.64 -8.31 1.74
C PRO A 148 6.13 -8.49 1.63
N ASN A 149 5.36 -7.55 2.18
CA ASN A 149 3.90 -7.62 2.16
C ASN A 149 3.28 -6.98 0.90
N VAL A 150 2.06 -7.38 0.57
CA VAL A 150 1.13 -6.69 -0.32
C VAL A 150 -0.15 -6.42 0.47
N GLU A 151 -0.61 -5.18 0.46
CA GLU A 151 -1.84 -4.78 1.12
C GLU A 151 -2.83 -4.16 0.13
N PHE A 152 -4.11 -4.28 0.42
CA PHE A 152 -5.17 -3.64 -0.34
C PHE A 152 -6.20 -2.94 0.55
N LEU A 153 -6.76 -1.85 0.05
CA LEU A 153 -8.11 -1.44 0.45
C LEU A 153 -9.04 -1.81 -0.70
N ILE A 154 -10.04 -2.64 -0.42
CA ILE A 154 -11.02 -3.12 -1.38
C ILE A 154 -12.38 -2.56 -0.98
N ALA A 155 -13.04 -1.85 -1.88
CA ALA A 155 -14.27 -1.15 -1.61
C ALA A 155 -15.34 -1.40 -2.67
N GLY A 156 -16.59 -1.37 -2.25
CA GLY A 156 -17.75 -1.53 -3.13
C GLY A 156 -19.05 -1.22 -2.39
N PHE A 157 -20.17 -1.35 -3.11
CA PHE A 157 -21.51 -1.32 -2.52
C PHE A 157 -22.14 -2.70 -2.63
N GLU A 158 -22.60 -3.24 -1.51
CA GLU A 158 -23.40 -4.46 -1.48
C GLU A 158 -24.69 -4.32 -2.29
N PRO A 159 -25.33 -5.44 -2.69
CA PRO A 159 -26.60 -5.39 -3.43
C PRO A 159 -27.73 -4.64 -2.70
N ASN A 160 -27.68 -4.59 -1.36
CA ASN A 160 -28.61 -3.81 -0.54
C ASN A 160 -28.31 -2.30 -0.52
N GLY A 161 -27.22 -1.87 -1.16
CA GLY A 161 -26.77 -0.48 -1.23
C GLY A 161 -25.85 -0.02 -0.09
N GLU A 162 -25.47 -0.92 0.83
CA GLU A 162 -24.51 -0.59 1.89
C GLU A 162 -23.08 -0.59 1.36
N GLY A 163 -22.33 0.48 1.63
CA GLY A 163 -20.92 0.50 1.32
C GLY A 163 -20.14 -0.50 2.18
N ARG A 164 -19.08 -1.09 1.64
CA ARG A 164 -18.12 -1.92 2.37
C ARG A 164 -16.70 -1.52 1.99
N VAL A 165 -15.81 -1.50 2.97
CA VAL A 165 -14.37 -1.35 2.76
C VAL A 165 -13.65 -2.41 3.59
N TYR A 166 -12.87 -3.25 2.92
CA TYR A 166 -12.01 -4.25 3.53
C TYR A 166 -10.56 -3.82 3.40
N ARG A 167 -9.79 -3.94 4.49
CA ARG A 167 -8.34 -3.94 4.43
C ARG A 167 -7.87 -5.38 4.34
N VAL A 168 -7.16 -5.69 3.28
CA VAL A 168 -6.61 -7.03 3.01
C VAL A 168 -5.11 -6.98 3.22
N ASP A 169 -4.60 -7.91 4.01
CA ASP A 169 -3.18 -8.12 4.27
C ASP A 169 -2.80 -9.51 3.73
N VAL A 170 -2.00 -9.54 2.66
CA VAL A 170 -1.66 -10.78 1.97
C VAL A 170 -0.68 -11.60 2.79
N LEU A 171 0.28 -10.97 3.47
CA LEU A 171 1.24 -11.67 4.33
C LEU A 171 0.53 -12.38 5.48
N GLU A 172 -0.31 -11.66 6.22
CA GLU A 172 -1.13 -12.18 7.32
C GLU A 172 -2.28 -13.09 6.86
N ASN A 173 -2.49 -13.19 5.55
CA ASN A 173 -3.63 -13.87 4.92
C ASN A 173 -4.96 -13.47 5.59
N SER A 174 -5.13 -12.17 5.81
CA SER A 174 -6.24 -11.65 6.60
C SER A 174 -7.03 -10.59 5.86
N MET A 175 -8.31 -10.50 6.22
CA MET A 175 -9.25 -9.53 5.69
C MET A 175 -10.01 -8.90 6.84
N ASN A 176 -9.85 -7.59 7.01
CA ASN A 176 -10.40 -6.82 8.11
C ASN A 176 -11.39 -5.79 7.60
N LEU A 177 -12.66 -5.91 8.01
CA LEU A 177 -13.70 -4.94 7.69
C LEU A 177 -13.36 -3.59 8.35
N GLN A 178 -13.11 -2.57 7.52
CA GLN A 178 -12.86 -1.19 7.97
C GLN A 178 -14.14 -0.37 8.00
N TYR A 179 -15.11 -0.74 7.15
CA TYR A 179 -16.36 -0.02 6.96
C TYR A 179 -17.53 -0.99 6.76
N ASP A 180 -18.49 -0.94 7.68
CA ASP A 180 -19.71 -1.75 7.71
C ASP A 180 -20.95 -0.85 7.56
N GLY A 181 -21.04 -0.10 6.46
CA GLY A 181 -22.15 0.85 6.25
C GLY A 181 -22.10 2.14 7.10
N GLN A 182 -21.16 2.29 8.04
CA GLN A 182 -21.03 3.47 8.91
C GLN A 182 -19.93 4.44 8.42
N PRO A 183 -20.27 5.65 7.93
CA PRO A 183 -19.36 6.67 7.39
C PRO A 183 -18.02 6.79 8.11
N GLY A 184 -16.91 6.77 7.36
CA GLY A 184 -15.58 6.73 7.94
C GLY A 184 -14.44 6.75 6.92
N ILE A 185 -13.22 6.61 7.43
CA ILE A 185 -12.00 6.62 6.62
C ILE A 185 -11.08 5.47 7.03
N ALA A 186 -10.45 4.85 6.04
CA ALA A 186 -9.43 3.83 6.19
C ALA A 186 -8.21 4.19 5.34
N TRP A 187 -7.06 3.62 5.70
CA TRP A 187 -5.80 3.81 5.00
C TRP A 187 -4.95 2.54 5.04
N ALA A 188 -4.05 2.42 4.07
CA ALA A 188 -3.03 1.38 4.01
C ALA A 188 -1.71 1.95 3.45
N GLY A 189 -0.62 1.21 3.62
CA GLY A 189 0.71 1.68 3.28
C GLY A 189 1.23 2.78 4.21
N GLN A 190 2.01 3.72 3.67
CA GLN A 190 2.68 4.76 4.43
C GLN A 190 1.77 5.98 4.60
N ALA A 191 1.18 6.12 5.80
CA ALA A 191 0.19 7.15 6.12
C ALA A 191 0.57 8.03 7.33
N ASN A 192 1.85 8.08 7.72
CA ASN A 192 2.32 8.76 8.93
C ASN A 192 1.83 10.21 9.05
N PHE A 193 1.94 11.00 7.98
CA PHE A 193 1.54 12.40 8.01
C PHE A 193 0.01 12.56 8.03
N VAL A 194 -0.71 11.64 7.38
CA VAL A 194 -2.16 11.55 7.45
C VAL A 194 -2.62 11.22 8.88
N HIS A 195 -1.96 10.26 9.54
CA HIS A 195 -2.26 9.91 10.93
C HIS A 195 -2.03 11.09 11.86
N ARG A 196 -0.90 11.78 11.74
CA ARG A 196 -0.63 12.98 12.55
C ARG A 196 -1.67 14.06 12.31
N LEU A 197 -2.10 14.28 11.07
CA LEU A 197 -3.10 15.28 10.75
C LEU A 197 -4.48 14.94 11.33
N LEU A 198 -4.91 13.69 11.21
CA LEU A 198 -6.29 13.30 11.57
C LEU A 198 -6.44 12.83 13.02
N ILE A 199 -5.44 12.13 13.54
CA ILE A 199 -5.46 11.50 14.86
C ILE A 199 -4.60 12.28 15.87
N GLY A 200 -3.61 13.04 15.39
CA GLY A 200 -2.65 13.75 16.26
C GLY A 200 -1.39 12.94 16.58
N ALA A 201 -1.32 11.68 16.15
CA ALA A 201 -0.19 10.78 16.36
C ALA A 201 -0.02 9.83 15.18
N ASP A 202 1.14 9.19 15.04
CA ASP A 202 1.39 8.09 14.11
C ASP A 202 2.07 6.91 14.84
N GLY A 203 2.32 5.82 14.12
CA GLY A 203 2.95 4.63 14.69
C GLY A 203 4.37 4.87 15.24
N SER A 204 5.09 5.89 14.77
CA SER A 204 6.42 6.22 15.32
C SER A 204 6.33 6.86 16.70
N LEU A 205 5.33 7.73 16.90
CA LEU A 205 5.06 8.32 18.20
C LEU A 205 4.51 7.28 19.19
N GLU A 206 3.62 6.41 18.72
CA GLU A 206 3.14 5.27 19.52
C GLU A 206 4.31 4.40 19.99
N HIS A 207 5.17 3.99 19.08
CA HIS A 207 6.31 3.14 19.40
C HIS A 207 7.24 3.79 20.42
N ASP A 208 7.56 5.07 20.27
CA ASP A 208 8.42 5.77 21.23
C ASP A 208 7.76 5.88 22.61
N LEU A 209 6.51 6.30 22.68
CA LEU A 209 5.83 6.51 23.96
C LEU A 209 5.55 5.18 24.67
N VAL A 210 4.99 4.21 23.97
CA VAL A 210 4.53 2.95 24.57
C VAL A 210 5.70 1.98 24.77
N HIS A 211 6.50 1.71 23.74
CA HIS A 211 7.53 0.67 23.81
C HIS A 211 8.86 1.17 24.37
N ASN A 212 9.31 2.38 24.01
CA ASN A 212 10.60 2.89 24.49
C ASN A 212 10.48 3.58 25.85
N ARG A 213 9.37 4.29 26.11
CA ARG A 213 9.18 5.07 27.34
C ARG A 213 8.19 4.46 28.32
N GLY A 214 7.52 3.37 27.96
CA GLY A 214 6.63 2.63 28.86
C GLY A 214 5.34 3.36 29.24
N VAL A 215 4.84 4.26 28.40
CA VAL A 215 3.50 4.86 28.57
C VAL A 215 2.45 3.76 28.45
N ASP A 216 1.50 3.72 29.40
CA ASP A 216 0.39 2.76 29.37
C ASP A 216 -0.40 2.92 28.05
N PRO A 217 -0.56 1.84 27.26
CA PRO A 217 -1.35 1.87 26.02
C PRO A 217 -2.76 2.43 26.20
N ASN A 218 -3.40 2.20 27.35
CA ASN A 218 -4.75 2.70 27.61
C ASN A 218 -4.77 4.24 27.76
N VAL A 219 -3.75 4.80 28.41
CA VAL A 219 -3.60 6.26 28.56
C VAL A 219 -3.32 6.90 27.20
N TYR A 220 -2.45 6.28 26.40
CA TYR A 220 -2.18 6.72 25.04
C TYR A 220 -3.47 6.71 24.18
N ASN A 221 -4.22 5.61 24.20
CA ASN A 221 -5.46 5.48 23.42
C ASN A 221 -6.56 6.46 23.84
N GLU A 222 -6.68 6.77 25.14
CA GLU A 222 -7.64 7.79 25.59
C GLU A 222 -7.24 9.20 25.13
N ALA A 223 -5.93 9.52 25.15
CA ALA A 223 -5.43 10.78 24.60
C ALA A 223 -5.72 10.90 23.10
N LEU A 224 -5.55 9.81 22.34
CA LEU A 224 -5.89 9.80 20.92
C LEU A 224 -7.37 9.98 20.65
N ARG A 225 -8.24 9.46 21.52
CA ARG A 225 -9.69 9.57 21.33
C ARG A 225 -10.17 11.02 21.35
N VAL A 226 -9.54 11.88 22.16
CA VAL A 226 -9.88 13.31 22.27
C VAL A 226 -9.12 14.21 21.30
N SER A 227 -8.00 13.75 20.71
CA SER A 227 -7.21 14.52 19.75
C SER A 227 -7.65 14.35 18.29
N LYS A 228 -8.50 13.36 18.00
CA LYS A 228 -9.02 13.11 16.65
C LYS A 228 -9.77 14.31 16.11
N THR A 229 -9.54 14.60 14.83
CA THR A 229 -10.32 15.60 14.10
C THR A 229 -11.78 15.18 14.06
N ASN A 230 -12.67 16.09 14.46
CA ASN A 230 -14.12 15.85 14.42
C ASN A 230 -14.66 16.12 13.01
N ILE A 231 -14.63 15.11 12.15
CA ILE A 231 -15.14 15.17 10.77
C ILE A 231 -16.46 14.42 10.69
N ASP A 232 -17.48 15.09 10.18
CA ASP A 232 -18.76 14.45 9.84
C ASP A 232 -18.67 13.77 8.47
N PHE A 233 -18.12 12.55 8.47
CA PHE A 233 -17.99 11.74 7.25
C PHE A 233 -19.35 11.37 6.65
N ALA A 234 -20.41 11.29 7.46
CA ALA A 234 -21.73 10.86 7.02
C ALA A 234 -22.38 11.86 6.07
N ASN A 235 -22.21 13.15 6.38
CA ASN A 235 -22.82 14.25 5.64
C ASN A 235 -21.84 14.95 4.69
N LEU A 236 -20.67 14.36 4.44
CA LEU A 236 -19.68 14.93 3.54
C LEU A 236 -20.16 14.75 2.08
N PRO A 237 -20.43 15.84 1.32
CA PRO A 237 -20.84 15.72 -0.08
C PRO A 237 -19.75 15.06 -0.91
N THR A 238 -20.11 14.33 -1.97
CA THR A 238 -19.12 13.58 -2.77
C THR A 238 -17.95 14.44 -3.26
N GLN A 239 -18.18 15.69 -3.68
CA GLN A 239 -17.08 16.57 -4.11
C GLN A 239 -16.11 16.90 -2.97
N TYR A 240 -16.61 17.20 -1.77
CA TYR A 240 -15.76 17.44 -0.60
C TYR A 240 -15.03 16.17 -0.17
N ALA A 241 -15.65 15.00 -0.34
CA ALA A 241 -15.01 13.71 -0.11
C ALA A 241 -13.83 13.49 -1.07
N ILE A 242 -14.00 13.84 -2.35
CA ILE A 242 -12.94 13.83 -3.36
C ILE A 242 -11.79 14.77 -2.97
N ASP A 243 -12.11 16.04 -2.70
CA ASP A 243 -11.12 17.06 -2.36
C ASP A 243 -10.36 16.70 -1.06
N PHE A 244 -11.06 16.10 -0.10
CA PHE A 244 -10.48 15.64 1.15
C PHE A 244 -9.51 14.47 0.95
N VAL A 245 -9.90 13.44 0.18
CA VAL A 245 -8.99 12.33 -0.16
C VAL A 245 -7.77 12.83 -0.93
N GLU A 246 -7.97 13.73 -1.90
CA GLU A 246 -6.87 14.36 -2.64
C GLU A 246 -5.92 15.10 -1.69
N MET A 247 -6.45 15.92 -0.78
CA MET A 247 -5.65 16.63 0.22
C MET A 247 -4.80 15.68 1.06
N LEU A 248 -5.35 14.53 1.49
CA LEU A 248 -4.62 13.56 2.30
C LEU A 248 -3.48 12.88 1.51
N VAL A 249 -3.73 12.45 0.29
CA VAL A 249 -2.71 11.87 -0.59
C VAL A 249 -1.62 12.89 -0.89
N ASN A 250 -2.00 14.14 -1.20
CA ASN A 250 -1.07 15.23 -1.47
C ASN A 250 -0.26 15.62 -0.22
N THR A 251 -0.85 15.55 0.97
CA THR A 251 -0.15 15.82 2.24
C THR A 251 0.95 14.79 2.46
N GLN A 252 0.63 13.50 2.37
CA GLN A 252 1.62 12.44 2.53
C GLN A 252 2.73 12.54 1.47
N SER A 253 2.34 12.71 0.21
CA SER A 253 3.28 12.85 -0.92
C SER A 253 4.17 14.10 -0.82
N GLY A 254 3.59 15.21 -0.37
CA GLY A 254 4.30 16.49 -0.22
C GLY A 254 5.32 16.44 0.91
N MET A 255 4.92 15.88 2.06
CA MET A 255 5.79 15.77 3.23
C MET A 255 7.00 14.87 2.99
N GLN A 256 6.83 13.78 2.21
CA GLN A 256 7.94 12.87 1.96
C GLN A 256 9.12 13.49 1.21
N ARG A 257 8.90 14.56 0.44
CA ARG A 257 9.98 15.30 -0.24
C ARG A 257 10.97 15.94 0.73
N PHE A 258 10.58 16.11 1.98
CA PHE A 258 11.40 16.68 3.05
C PHE A 258 11.98 15.61 3.98
N GLU A 259 11.61 14.32 3.80
CA GLU A 259 12.21 13.22 4.54
C GLU A 259 13.59 12.87 3.95
N PRO A 260 14.58 12.50 4.79
CA PRO A 260 15.84 11.97 4.30
C PRO A 260 15.65 10.68 3.51
N GLY A 261 16.30 10.60 2.35
CA GLY A 261 16.30 9.39 1.51
C GLY A 261 15.56 9.59 0.19
N ILE A 262 15.29 8.48 -0.50
CA ILE A 262 14.56 8.48 -1.76
C ILE A 262 13.06 8.48 -1.45
N ALA A 263 12.32 9.42 -2.04
CA ALA A 263 10.88 9.47 -1.90
C ALA A 263 10.24 8.19 -2.47
N THR A 264 9.37 7.55 -1.68
CA THR A 264 8.69 6.30 -2.03
C THR A 264 7.19 6.46 -2.24
N VAL A 265 6.60 7.59 -1.86
CA VAL A 265 5.22 8.03 -2.10
C VAL A 265 5.30 9.36 -2.85
N GLY A 266 4.52 9.48 -3.92
CA GLY A 266 4.40 10.75 -4.65
C GLY A 266 3.95 10.59 -6.09
N GLY A 267 4.48 11.44 -6.96
CA GLY A 267 3.99 11.51 -8.34
C GLY A 267 2.61 12.16 -8.39
N ARG A 268 1.72 11.57 -9.19
CA ARG A 268 0.34 12.06 -9.38
C ARG A 268 -0.59 11.42 -8.36
N THR A 269 -1.61 12.18 -7.98
CA THR A 269 -2.72 11.67 -7.18
C THR A 269 -3.78 11.07 -8.09
N HIS A 270 -4.14 9.82 -7.82
CA HIS A 270 -5.24 9.13 -8.49
C HIS A 270 -6.42 9.04 -7.54
N ILE A 271 -7.59 9.41 -8.04
CA ILE A 271 -8.84 9.35 -7.27
C ILE A 271 -9.81 8.43 -8.01
N GLY A 272 -10.42 7.51 -7.29
CA GLY A 272 -11.48 6.65 -7.79
C GLY A 272 -12.76 6.90 -7.00
N VAL A 273 -13.90 6.88 -7.67
CA VAL A 273 -15.20 7.11 -7.05
C VAL A 273 -16.11 5.94 -7.35
N LEU A 274 -16.64 5.36 -6.28
CA LEU A 274 -17.73 4.41 -6.29
C LEU A 274 -18.99 5.12 -5.79
N ARG A 275 -20.09 4.98 -6.50
CA ARG A 275 -21.42 5.46 -6.11
C ARG A 275 -22.45 4.36 -6.34
N ARG A 276 -23.56 4.44 -5.60
CA ARG A 276 -24.64 3.45 -5.72
C ARG A 276 -25.26 3.52 -7.12
N GLY A 277 -25.25 2.39 -7.83
CA GLY A 277 -25.85 2.27 -9.16
C GLY A 277 -25.08 2.99 -10.28
N GLU A 278 -23.89 3.51 -10.01
CA GLU A 278 -23.01 4.10 -11.02
C GLU A 278 -21.79 3.20 -11.23
N GLU A 279 -21.21 3.26 -12.43
CA GLU A 279 -19.95 2.57 -12.72
C GLU A 279 -18.79 3.22 -11.96
N PHE A 280 -17.84 2.38 -11.53
CA PHE A 280 -16.59 2.87 -10.95
C PHE A 280 -15.89 3.86 -11.89
N THR A 281 -15.61 5.06 -11.39
CA THR A 281 -15.00 6.13 -12.19
C THR A 281 -13.63 6.51 -11.64
N MET A 282 -12.61 6.41 -12.49
CA MET A 282 -11.29 6.99 -12.23
C MET A 282 -11.28 8.46 -12.62
N LEU A 283 -10.97 9.34 -11.69
CA LEU A 283 -10.75 10.76 -11.93
C LEU A 283 -9.27 11.02 -12.21
N ASN A 284 -8.99 11.93 -13.15
CA ASN A 284 -7.65 12.48 -13.43
C ASN A 284 -6.58 11.50 -13.93
N GLU A 285 -6.97 10.33 -14.45
CA GLU A 285 -6.07 9.43 -15.19
C GLU A 285 -5.56 10.15 -16.45
N PRO A 286 -4.24 10.41 -16.57
CA PRO A 286 -3.70 11.08 -17.74
C PRO A 286 -3.84 10.21 -18.98
N GLN A 287 -4.17 10.86 -20.09
CA GLN A 287 -3.94 10.24 -21.39
C GLN A 287 -2.45 9.93 -21.55
N LEU A 288 -2.13 8.81 -22.20
CA LEU A 288 -0.76 8.51 -22.59
C LEU A 288 -0.35 9.53 -23.66
N ILE A 289 0.57 10.44 -23.29
CA ILE A 289 1.08 11.45 -24.20
C ILE A 289 2.53 11.11 -24.52
N HIS A 290 2.81 10.79 -25.78
CA HIS A 290 4.18 10.63 -26.27
C HIS A 290 4.80 12.02 -26.49
N LYS A 291 5.39 12.59 -25.44
CA LYS A 291 5.99 13.94 -25.47
C LYS A 291 7.40 13.99 -26.07
N HIS A 292 8.09 12.86 -26.15
CA HIS A 292 9.51 12.79 -26.53
C HIS A 292 9.71 11.76 -27.64
N THR A 293 9.50 12.20 -28.88
CA THR A 293 9.66 11.39 -30.10
C THR A 293 11.14 11.20 -30.52
N GLY A 294 12.09 11.68 -29.73
CA GLY A 294 13.53 11.55 -29.98
C GLY A 294 14.39 12.16 -28.86
N PHE A 295 15.71 11.97 -28.96
CA PHE A 295 16.71 12.53 -28.04
C PHE A 295 17.21 13.93 -28.43
N ASN A 296 16.81 14.45 -29.60
CA ASN A 296 17.20 15.78 -30.05
C ASN A 296 16.18 16.80 -29.56
N HIS A 297 16.58 17.56 -28.56
CA HIS A 297 15.95 18.83 -28.20
C HIS A 297 16.40 19.91 -29.18
N ASP A 298 15.73 19.99 -30.33
CA ASP A 298 15.67 21.23 -31.11
C ASP A 298 14.20 21.63 -31.17
N ASP A 299 13.80 22.47 -30.20
CA ASP A 299 12.84 23.58 -30.30
C ASP A 299 12.78 24.35 -28.97
#